data_AF-A0A7Z7N2T8-F1
#
_entry.id   AF-A0A7Z7N2T8-F1
#
_cell.length_a   1.000
_cell.length_b   1.000
_cell.length_c   1.000
_cell.angle_alpha   90.00
_cell.angle_beta   90.00
_cell.angle_gamma   90.00
#
_symmetry.space_group_name_H-M   'P 1'
#
loop_
_entity.id
_entity.type
_entity.pdbx_description
1 polymer ?
#
loop_
_entity_poly.entity_id
_entity_poly.type
_entity_poly.pdbx_seq_one_letter_code
_entity_poly.pdbx_strand_id
1 'polypeptide(L)'
;MSAVMGPNGKPLRWVADMFTTPVIDHRPKEVLICAHPDVAVQVADFIVGEMKRNPFTEAGREIAEANSYDVAKEMKEWNALPWYAKLGGSPDFGSTAVGKKAEAYALWAEWVGPKCKWDHKPQIKNMLEGRGGSALFNRGWQKYGQHDYFYDIWSNIHFGYVGIAIGFDEAELINGAGLAQIGSDAIRDLGRRRWPTTQDHPENGPWPASADDVPDHISIQLGIDLFAETKPHALTADSLLRKVSAVPVPWGKGQDVAKRLHRCSQ
;
A
#
# COMPACT_ATOMS: atom_id res chain seq x y z
N MET A 1 -2.71 -10.33 48.93
CA MET A 1 -1.62 -11.12 48.31
C MET A 1 -0.34 -10.33 48.48
N SER A 2 0.72 -10.93 49.02
CA SER A 2 2.01 -10.24 49.22
C SER A 2 2.62 -9.88 47.87
N ALA A 3 3.22 -8.68 47.77
CA ALA A 3 3.88 -8.24 46.54
C ALA A 3 5.07 -9.17 46.23
N VAL A 4 5.16 -9.66 45.00
CA VAL A 4 6.32 -10.41 44.53
C VAL A 4 7.43 -9.40 44.25
N MET A 5 8.59 -9.56 44.89
CA MET A 5 9.71 -8.64 44.77
C MET A 5 10.72 -9.18 43.74
N GLY A 6 11.23 -8.29 42.88
CA GLY A 6 12.30 -8.61 41.95
C GLY A 6 13.68 -8.66 42.62
N PRO A 7 14.72 -9.11 41.91
CA PRO A 7 16.10 -9.16 42.42
C PRO A 7 16.65 -7.80 42.90
N ASN A 8 16.08 -6.71 42.39
CA ASN A 8 16.40 -5.33 42.73
C ASN A 8 15.59 -4.77 43.92
N GLY A 9 14.78 -5.60 44.60
CA GLY A 9 13.94 -5.18 45.72
C GLY A 9 12.72 -4.34 45.35
N LYS A 10 12.42 -4.17 44.05
CA LYS A 10 11.21 -3.47 43.60
C LYS A 10 10.03 -4.45 43.41
N PRO A 11 8.79 -4.04 43.71
CA PRO A 11 7.62 -4.88 43.47
C PRO A 11 7.44 -5.11 41.96
N LEU A 12 7.31 -6.37 41.56
CA LEU A 12 7.05 -6.76 40.18
C LEU A 12 5.59 -6.48 39.84
N ARG A 13 5.36 -5.90 38.65
CA ARG A 13 4.01 -5.70 38.10
C ARG A 13 3.56 -7.01 37.46
N TRP A 14 2.34 -7.42 37.78
CA TRP A 14 1.70 -8.56 37.13
C TRP A 14 1.19 -8.15 35.75
N VAL A 15 1.63 -8.84 34.69
CA VAL A 15 1.37 -8.42 33.28
C VAL A 15 0.52 -9.42 32.52
N ALA A 16 0.72 -10.73 32.71
CA ALA A 16 -0.07 -11.79 32.07
C ALA A 16 0.13 -13.14 32.79
N ASP A 17 -0.85 -14.04 32.63
CA ASP A 17 -0.69 -15.47 32.89
C ASP A 17 -0.32 -16.20 31.60
N MET A 18 0.66 -17.12 31.67
CA MET A 18 0.93 -18.08 30.59
C MET A 18 0.44 -19.46 30.99
N PHE A 19 -0.56 -19.96 30.27
CA PHE A 19 -0.99 -21.35 30.34
C PHE A 19 -0.37 -22.10 29.15
N THR A 20 0.70 -22.85 29.39
CA THR A 20 1.25 -23.76 28.38
C THR A 20 0.82 -25.18 28.74
N THR A 21 0.12 -25.88 27.86
CA THR A 21 -0.19 -27.30 28.12
C THR A 21 1.10 -28.11 27.95
N PRO A 22 1.54 -28.93 28.93
CA PRO A 22 0.80 -29.43 30.10
C PRO A 22 1.15 -28.77 31.46
N VAL A 23 1.88 -27.65 31.52
CA VAL A 23 2.39 -27.05 32.77
C VAL A 23 1.96 -25.59 32.95
N ILE A 24 1.29 -25.31 34.07
CA ILE A 24 1.06 -23.93 34.50
C ILE A 24 2.36 -23.40 35.12
N ASP A 25 2.99 -22.41 34.48
CA ASP A 25 4.23 -21.80 34.98
C ASP A 25 3.91 -20.56 35.83
N HIS A 26 3.92 -20.75 37.16
CA HIS A 26 3.70 -19.67 38.13
C HIS A 26 4.97 -18.89 38.48
N ARG A 27 6.11 -19.18 37.86
CA ARG A 27 7.36 -18.49 38.20
C ARG A 27 7.31 -17.07 37.63
N PRO A 28 7.50 -16.04 38.47
CA PRO A 28 7.66 -14.67 37.99
C PRO A 28 8.85 -14.61 37.03
N LYS A 29 8.61 -14.24 35.78
CA LYS A 29 9.65 -14.01 34.78
C LYS A 29 9.85 -12.51 34.62
N GLU A 30 11.12 -12.09 34.51
CA GLU A 30 11.42 -10.75 34.05
C GLU A 30 10.99 -10.63 32.59
N VAL A 31 9.92 -9.87 32.37
CA VAL A 31 9.49 -9.50 31.02
C VAL A 31 10.13 -8.16 30.72
N LEU A 32 11.06 -8.15 29.78
CA LEU A 32 11.64 -6.92 29.27
C LEU A 32 10.60 -6.26 28.36
N ILE A 33 9.85 -5.31 28.92
CA ILE A 33 8.86 -4.56 28.16
C ILE A 33 9.62 -3.57 27.29
N CYS A 34 9.50 -3.75 25.97
CA CYS A 34 10.04 -2.79 25.02
C CYS A 34 9.41 -1.41 25.28
N ALA A 35 10.24 -0.42 25.60
CA ALA A 35 9.80 0.95 25.83
C ALA A 35 9.76 1.78 24.54
N HIS A 36 10.21 1.24 23.40
CA HIS A 36 10.17 1.95 22.13
C HIS A 36 8.74 2.17 21.67
N PRO A 37 8.39 3.39 21.23
CA PRO A 37 7.04 3.73 20.81
C PRO A 37 6.66 2.98 19.52
N ASP A 38 5.38 2.68 19.36
CA ASP A 38 4.82 2.15 18.12
C ASP A 38 4.64 3.27 17.09
N VAL A 39 5.77 3.72 16.52
CA VAL A 39 5.84 4.84 15.56
C VAL A 39 5.00 4.57 14.30
N ALA A 40 4.87 3.31 13.89
CA ALA A 40 4.11 2.95 12.69
C ALA A 40 2.60 3.25 12.81
N VAL A 41 2.06 3.46 14.03
CA VAL A 41 0.66 3.89 14.20
C VAL A 41 0.41 5.24 13.54
N GLN A 42 1.31 6.21 13.73
CA GLN A 42 1.18 7.55 13.15
C GLN A 42 1.31 7.53 11.62
N VAL A 43 2.14 6.60 11.09
CA VAL A 43 2.29 6.41 9.64
C VAL A 43 1.04 5.76 9.05
N ALA A 44 0.50 4.74 9.72
CA ALA A 44 -0.74 4.09 9.32
C ALA A 44 -1.93 5.07 9.33
N ASP A 45 -2.04 5.94 10.35
CA ASP A 45 -3.06 7.00 10.40
C ASP A 45 -2.96 7.94 9.20
N PHE A 46 -1.74 8.39 8.88
CA PHE A 46 -1.48 9.25 7.72
C PHE A 46 -1.91 8.57 6.40
N ILE A 47 -1.44 7.35 6.15
CA ILE A 47 -1.76 6.60 4.92
C ILE A 47 -3.25 6.30 4.81
N VAL A 48 -3.92 5.90 5.90
CA VAL A 48 -5.38 5.71 5.89
C VAL A 48 -6.10 7.01 5.55
N GLY A 49 -5.63 8.15 6.06
CA GLY A 49 -6.14 9.46 5.67
C GLY A 49 -6.01 9.72 4.16
N GLU A 50 -4.87 9.39 3.57
CA GLU A 50 -4.62 9.52 2.13
C GLU A 50 -5.48 8.55 1.31
N MET A 51 -5.56 7.28 1.70
CA MET A 51 -6.40 6.26 1.04
C MET A 51 -7.88 6.63 1.04
N LYS A 52 -8.35 7.29 2.10
CA LYS A 52 -9.74 7.76 2.22
C LYS A 52 -10.03 9.03 1.43
N ARG A 53 -9.01 9.82 1.09
CA ARG A 53 -9.18 11.12 0.45
C ARG A 53 -8.89 11.07 -1.04
N ASN A 54 -7.76 10.46 -1.42
CA ASN A 54 -7.18 10.60 -2.76
C ASN A 54 -8.09 10.11 -3.89
N PRO A 55 -8.82 8.98 -3.76
CA PRO A 55 -9.80 8.56 -4.77
C PRO A 55 -10.91 9.59 -5.05
N PHE A 56 -11.20 10.46 -4.08
CA PHE A 56 -12.29 11.45 -4.15
C PHE A 56 -11.80 12.87 -4.40
N THR A 57 -10.50 13.08 -4.59
CA THR A 57 -9.94 14.35 -5.07
C THR A 57 -10.34 14.59 -6.53
N GLU A 58 -10.11 15.80 -7.04
CA GLU A 58 -10.29 16.10 -8.47
C GLU A 58 -9.49 15.12 -9.34
N ALA A 59 -8.19 14.99 -9.09
CA ALA A 59 -7.32 14.03 -9.77
C ALA A 59 -7.81 12.57 -9.68
N GLY A 60 -8.22 12.13 -8.49
CA GLY A 60 -8.76 10.78 -8.32
C GLY A 60 -10.03 10.54 -9.14
N ARG A 61 -10.91 11.54 -9.23
CA ARG A 61 -12.14 11.46 -10.01
C ARG A 61 -11.88 11.51 -11.51
N GLU A 62 -10.94 12.33 -11.98
CA GLU A 62 -10.55 12.38 -13.40
C GLU A 62 -10.00 11.02 -13.88
N ILE A 63 -9.11 10.41 -13.09
CA ILE A 63 -8.58 9.07 -13.41
C ILE A 63 -9.69 8.02 -13.39
N ALA A 64 -10.57 8.07 -12.39
CA ALA A 64 -11.70 7.14 -12.27
C ALA A 64 -12.69 7.28 -13.44
N GLU A 65 -12.98 8.51 -13.88
CA GLU A 65 -13.82 8.78 -15.04
C GLU A 65 -13.19 8.20 -16.31
N ALA A 66 -11.89 8.44 -16.52
CA ALA A 66 -11.16 7.89 -17.65
C ALA A 66 -11.14 6.35 -17.66
N ASN A 67 -10.98 5.71 -16.49
CA ASN A 67 -11.07 4.26 -16.33
C ASN A 67 -12.50 3.70 -16.48
N SER A 68 -13.54 4.54 -16.38
CA SER A 68 -14.94 4.09 -16.41
C SER A 68 -15.54 3.94 -17.82
N TYR A 69 -14.78 4.24 -18.87
CA TYR A 69 -15.26 4.16 -20.24
C TYR A 69 -15.58 2.72 -20.65
N ASP A 70 -16.86 2.45 -20.95
CA ASP A 70 -17.37 1.12 -21.30
C ASP A 70 -17.90 1.11 -22.74
N VAL A 71 -17.17 0.46 -23.65
CA VAL A 71 -17.53 0.33 -25.06
C VAL A 71 -18.93 -0.25 -25.27
N ALA A 72 -19.30 -1.27 -24.49
CA ALA A 72 -20.59 -1.94 -24.64
C ALA A 72 -21.74 -1.03 -24.20
N LYS A 73 -21.53 -0.27 -23.12
CA LYS A 73 -22.48 0.75 -22.66
C LYS A 73 -22.64 1.86 -23.70
N GLU A 74 -21.53 2.44 -24.18
CA GLU A 74 -21.55 3.50 -25.19
C GLU A 74 -22.22 3.05 -26.50
N MET A 75 -21.90 1.83 -26.96
CA MET A 75 -22.52 1.25 -28.15
C MET A 75 -24.03 1.03 -27.94
N LYS A 76 -24.46 0.61 -26.75
CA LYS A 76 -25.88 0.44 -26.41
C LYS A 76 -26.61 1.79 -26.40
N GLU A 77 -26.01 2.82 -25.81
CA GLU A 77 -26.57 4.17 -25.76
C GLU A 77 -26.69 4.77 -27.17
N TRP A 78 -25.65 4.62 -28.01
CA TRP A 78 -25.70 5.02 -29.41
C TRP A 78 -26.79 4.27 -30.19
N ASN A 79 -26.91 2.96 -29.98
CA ASN A 79 -27.95 2.15 -30.63
C ASN A 79 -29.38 2.56 -30.23
N ALA A 80 -29.57 3.12 -29.03
CA ALA A 80 -30.86 3.63 -28.58
C ALA A 80 -31.24 4.99 -29.20
N LEU A 81 -30.30 5.69 -29.87
CA LEU A 81 -30.57 6.99 -30.46
C LEU A 81 -31.55 6.91 -31.65
N PRO A 82 -32.41 7.94 -31.84
CA PRO A 82 -33.22 8.09 -33.05
C PRO A 82 -32.36 8.13 -34.32
N TRP A 83 -32.93 7.71 -35.46
CA TRP A 83 -32.20 7.58 -36.72
C TRP A 83 -31.50 8.88 -37.16
N TYR A 84 -32.11 10.05 -36.92
CA TYR A 84 -31.53 11.33 -37.33
C TYR A 84 -30.25 11.69 -36.56
N ALA A 85 -30.08 11.19 -35.32
CA ALA A 85 -28.87 11.40 -34.52
C ALA A 85 -27.71 10.48 -34.96
N LYS A 86 -27.97 9.51 -35.84
CA LYS A 86 -27.00 8.53 -36.35
C LYS A 86 -26.49 8.86 -37.76
N LEU A 87 -26.92 9.98 -38.35
CA LEU A 87 -26.59 10.34 -39.75
C LEU A 87 -25.09 10.60 -40.00
N GLY A 88 -24.27 10.75 -38.95
CA GLY A 88 -22.81 10.85 -39.03
C GLY A 88 -22.04 9.52 -38.95
N GLY A 89 -22.74 8.39 -38.87
CA GLY A 89 -22.12 7.09 -38.60
C GLY A 89 -21.87 6.84 -37.10
N SER A 90 -21.43 5.63 -36.78
CA SER A 90 -21.06 5.27 -35.41
C SER A 90 -19.71 5.91 -35.05
N PRO A 91 -19.55 6.47 -33.85
CA PRO A 91 -18.23 6.73 -33.29
C PRO A 91 -17.38 5.46 -33.26
N ASP A 92 -16.06 5.66 -33.32
CA ASP A 92 -15.10 4.59 -33.03
C ASP A 92 -14.93 4.45 -31.51
N PHE A 93 -15.81 3.67 -30.92
CA PHE A 93 -15.79 3.40 -29.47
C PHE A 93 -14.52 2.68 -29.03
N GLY A 94 -13.91 1.86 -29.90
CA GLY A 94 -12.70 1.11 -29.59
C GLY A 94 -11.49 2.04 -29.44
N SER A 95 -11.27 2.91 -30.43
CA SER A 95 -10.20 3.91 -30.35
C SER A 95 -10.40 4.89 -29.19
N THR A 96 -11.66 5.24 -28.90
CA THR A 96 -11.99 6.09 -27.73
C THR A 96 -11.66 5.41 -26.41
N ALA A 97 -11.95 4.10 -26.27
CA ALA A 97 -11.58 3.33 -25.08
C ALA A 97 -10.08 3.30 -24.85
N VAL A 98 -9.30 3.08 -25.92
CA VAL A 98 -7.83 3.11 -25.86
C VAL A 98 -7.34 4.49 -25.43
N GLY A 99 -7.88 5.57 -26.03
CA GLY A 99 -7.54 6.94 -25.66
C GLY A 99 -7.85 7.27 -24.20
N LYS A 100 -9.03 6.88 -23.71
CA LYS A 100 -9.43 7.06 -22.31
C LYS A 100 -8.56 6.27 -21.34
N LYS A 101 -8.18 5.04 -21.70
CA LYS A 101 -7.26 4.26 -20.87
C LYS A 101 -5.85 4.86 -20.83
N ALA A 102 -5.36 5.37 -21.96
CA ALA A 102 -4.09 6.08 -22.03
C ALA A 102 -4.10 7.37 -21.19
N GLU A 103 -5.20 8.13 -21.22
CA GLU A 103 -5.42 9.31 -20.37
C GLU A 103 -5.37 8.94 -18.88
N ALA A 104 -6.08 7.88 -18.47
CA ALA A 104 -6.07 7.40 -17.08
C ALA A 104 -4.66 7.07 -16.59
N TYR A 105 -3.87 6.38 -17.42
CA TYR A 105 -2.47 6.10 -17.13
C TYR A 105 -1.64 7.38 -17.03
N ALA A 106 -1.69 8.25 -18.03
CA ALA A 106 -0.90 9.48 -18.04
C ALA A 106 -1.14 10.30 -16.76
N LEU A 107 -2.42 10.50 -16.40
CA LEU A 107 -2.80 11.15 -15.15
C LEU A 107 -2.24 10.39 -13.93
N TRP A 108 -2.45 9.07 -13.83
CA TRP A 108 -1.95 8.27 -12.70
C TRP A 108 -0.44 8.46 -12.46
N ALA A 109 0.39 8.43 -13.49
CA ALA A 109 1.83 8.64 -13.35
C ALA A 109 2.23 10.03 -12.85
N GLU A 110 1.49 11.07 -13.24
CA GLU A 110 1.75 12.41 -12.74
C GLU A 110 1.60 12.50 -11.23
N TRP A 111 0.76 11.65 -10.63
CA TRP A 111 0.48 11.65 -9.21
C TRP A 111 1.34 10.69 -8.41
N VAL A 112 1.64 9.49 -8.94
CA VAL A 112 2.40 8.44 -8.24
C VAL A 112 3.90 8.41 -8.55
N GLY A 113 4.36 9.21 -9.52
CA GLY A 113 5.77 9.28 -9.89
C GLY A 113 6.69 9.70 -8.73
N PRO A 114 8.01 9.51 -8.86
CA PRO A 114 8.97 9.86 -7.81
C PRO A 114 8.84 11.33 -7.38
N LYS A 115 8.67 11.57 -6.08
CA LYS A 115 8.45 12.88 -5.45
C LYS A 115 7.14 13.58 -5.87
N CYS A 116 6.22 12.87 -6.51
CA CYS A 116 4.87 13.38 -6.76
C CYS A 116 4.01 13.28 -5.49
N LYS A 117 2.80 13.85 -5.52
CA LYS A 117 1.97 14.01 -4.32
C LYS A 117 1.47 12.69 -3.72
N TRP A 118 1.39 11.62 -4.51
CA TRP A 118 1.02 10.27 -4.04
C TRP A 118 2.23 9.36 -3.86
N ASP A 119 3.46 9.85 -4.09
CA ASP A 119 4.67 9.24 -3.54
C ASP A 119 4.82 9.71 -2.08
N HIS A 120 4.36 8.87 -1.16
CA HIS A 120 4.31 9.21 0.25
C HIS A 120 5.64 8.99 0.97
N LYS A 121 6.66 8.40 0.32
CA LYS A 121 7.97 8.12 0.92
C LYS A 121 8.63 9.41 1.48
N PRO A 122 8.70 10.54 0.76
CA PRO A 122 9.25 11.79 1.28
C PRO A 122 8.38 12.41 2.40
N GLN A 123 7.07 12.29 2.32
CA GLN A 123 6.15 12.86 3.33
C GLN A 123 6.28 12.12 4.67
N ILE A 124 6.36 10.79 4.64
CA ILE A 124 6.57 9.96 5.84
C ILE A 124 7.92 10.30 6.47
N LYS A 125 8.98 10.37 5.65
CA LYS A 125 10.31 10.76 6.12
C LYS A 125 10.27 12.12 6.83
N ASN A 126 9.73 13.15 6.17
CA ASN A 126 9.65 14.50 6.72
C ASN A 126 8.78 14.55 8.00
N MET A 127 7.68 13.80 8.04
CA MET A 127 6.79 13.71 9.20
C MET A 127 7.53 13.15 10.42
N LEU A 128 8.28 12.07 10.25
CA LEU A 128 8.98 11.41 11.35
C LEU A 128 10.23 12.19 11.77
N GLU A 129 11.01 12.70 10.82
CA GLU A 129 12.18 13.53 11.09
C GLU A 129 11.79 14.85 11.78
N GLY A 130 10.69 15.49 11.36
CA GLY A 130 10.20 16.74 11.96
C GLY A 130 9.65 16.57 13.39
N ARG A 131 9.13 15.39 13.74
CA ARG A 131 8.56 15.12 15.08
C ARG A 131 9.57 14.62 16.11
N GLY A 132 10.62 13.94 15.67
CA GLY A 132 11.59 13.34 16.59
C GLY A 132 12.89 12.86 15.92
N GLY A 133 13.19 13.39 14.74
CA GLY A 133 14.47 13.17 14.06
C GLY A 133 14.79 11.70 13.79
N SER A 134 16.07 11.37 13.91
CA SER A 134 16.59 10.02 13.73
C SER A 134 16.03 9.00 14.71
N ALA A 135 15.51 9.43 15.88
CA ALA A 135 14.92 8.54 16.87
C ALA A 135 13.59 7.94 16.39
N LEU A 136 12.79 8.69 15.62
CA LEU A 136 11.51 8.22 15.09
C LEU A 136 11.63 7.64 13.67
N PHE A 137 12.44 8.25 12.79
CA PHE A 137 12.60 7.72 11.43
C PHE A 137 13.50 6.47 11.40
N ASN A 138 14.45 6.34 12.33
CA ASN A 138 15.33 5.18 12.52
C ASN A 138 15.78 4.50 11.21
N ARG A 139 16.44 5.27 10.34
CA ARG A 139 16.91 4.79 9.01
C ARG A 139 15.79 4.15 8.17
N GLY A 140 14.58 4.66 8.27
CA GLY A 140 13.41 4.16 7.55
C GLY A 140 12.63 3.05 8.25
N TRP A 141 12.99 2.63 9.47
CA TRP A 141 12.34 1.54 10.18
C TRP A 141 11.41 2.04 11.29
N GLN A 142 10.11 1.73 11.21
CA GLN A 142 9.15 2.05 12.26
C GLN A 142 8.71 0.81 13.03
N LYS A 143 8.71 0.89 14.35
CA LYS A 143 8.23 -0.17 15.22
C LYS A 143 6.69 -0.22 15.24
N TYR A 144 6.13 -1.42 15.19
CA TYR A 144 4.78 -1.74 15.64
C TYR A 144 4.73 -3.15 16.25
N GLY A 145 4.29 -3.25 17.50
CA GLY A 145 4.28 -4.52 18.24
C GLY A 145 5.68 -5.09 18.39
N GLN A 146 5.90 -6.33 17.93
CA GLN A 146 7.19 -7.04 18.03
C GLN A 146 8.09 -6.88 16.79
N HIS A 147 7.70 -6.04 15.83
CA HIS A 147 8.38 -5.93 14.54
C HIS A 147 8.72 -4.47 14.18
N ASP A 148 9.76 -4.29 13.37
CA ASP A 148 10.02 -3.07 12.63
C ASP A 148 9.58 -3.25 11.17
N TYR A 149 9.04 -2.18 10.60
CA TYR A 149 8.55 -2.10 9.23
C TYR A 149 9.29 -1.01 8.47
N PHE A 150 9.72 -1.30 7.25
CA PHE A 150 10.42 -0.34 6.40
C PHE A 150 9.41 0.63 5.77
N TYR A 151 9.75 1.92 5.74
CA TYR A 151 8.81 2.99 5.41
C TYR A 151 8.24 2.93 3.97
N ASP A 152 8.90 2.23 3.06
CA ASP A 152 8.46 2.12 1.67
C ASP A 152 7.14 1.36 1.53
N ILE A 153 6.84 0.40 2.41
CA ILE A 153 5.60 -0.40 2.33
C ILE A 153 4.35 0.46 2.33
N TRP A 154 4.40 1.58 3.06
CA TRP A 154 3.26 2.46 3.29
C TRP A 154 2.79 3.14 2.00
N SER A 155 3.73 3.61 1.17
CA SER A 155 3.40 4.21 -0.12
C SER A 155 2.91 3.16 -1.12
N ASN A 156 3.45 1.94 -1.06
CA ASN A 156 3.05 0.85 -1.94
C ASN A 156 1.67 0.28 -1.60
N ILE A 157 1.33 0.19 -0.30
CA ILE A 157 -0.02 -0.15 0.15
C ILE A 157 -1.03 0.91 -0.32
N HIS A 158 -0.68 2.19 -0.21
CA HIS A 158 -1.51 3.27 -0.72
C HIS A 158 -1.69 3.16 -2.25
N PHE A 159 -0.62 2.91 -2.99
CA PHE A 159 -0.65 2.71 -4.44
C PHE A 159 -1.65 1.62 -4.85
N GLY A 160 -1.58 0.45 -4.20
CA GLY A 160 -2.53 -0.65 -4.46
C GLY A 160 -3.97 -0.29 -4.11
N TYR A 161 -4.21 0.29 -2.94
CA TYR A 161 -5.56 0.64 -2.48
C TYR A 161 -6.22 1.70 -3.38
N VAL A 162 -5.50 2.80 -3.64
CA VAL A 162 -6.03 3.91 -4.43
C VAL A 162 -6.17 3.51 -5.89
N GLY A 163 -5.24 2.71 -6.43
CA GLY A 163 -5.31 2.23 -7.81
C GLY A 163 -6.62 1.47 -8.11
N ILE A 164 -6.99 0.51 -7.25
CA ILE A 164 -8.28 -0.20 -7.41
C ILE A 164 -9.45 0.76 -7.17
N ALA A 165 -9.33 1.66 -6.20
CA ALA A 165 -10.40 2.62 -5.87
C ALA A 165 -10.77 3.54 -7.04
N ILE A 166 -9.82 3.83 -7.95
CA ILE A 166 -10.02 4.65 -9.14
C ILE A 166 -10.12 3.83 -10.44
N GLY A 167 -10.37 2.52 -10.33
CA GLY A 167 -10.76 1.69 -11.47
C GLY A 167 -9.62 1.07 -12.28
N PHE A 168 -8.41 0.99 -11.74
CA PHE A 168 -7.42 0.04 -12.26
C PHE A 168 -7.73 -1.37 -11.77
N ASP A 169 -7.35 -2.37 -12.55
CA ASP A 169 -7.38 -3.75 -12.13
C ASP A 169 -6.05 -4.17 -11.46
N GLU A 170 -6.07 -5.33 -10.79
CA GLU A 170 -4.93 -5.88 -10.07
C GLU A 170 -3.74 -6.14 -11.00
N ALA A 171 -3.97 -6.66 -12.21
CA ALA A 171 -2.90 -6.96 -13.15
C ALA A 171 -2.22 -5.69 -13.66
N GLU A 172 -2.96 -4.60 -13.82
CA GLU A 172 -2.42 -3.29 -14.17
C GLU A 172 -1.48 -2.76 -13.09
N LEU A 173 -1.90 -2.80 -11.82
CA LEU A 173 -1.12 -2.29 -10.69
C LEU A 173 0.10 -3.15 -10.37
N ILE A 174 -0.03 -4.46 -10.56
CA ILE A 174 1.00 -5.42 -10.17
C ILE A 174 2.01 -5.65 -11.30
N ASN A 175 1.54 -5.97 -12.50
CA ASN A 175 2.40 -6.40 -13.59
C ASN A 175 2.86 -5.23 -14.46
N GLY A 176 2.23 -4.06 -14.30
CA GLY A 176 2.49 -2.90 -15.15
C GLY A 176 2.30 -3.19 -16.65
N ALA A 177 1.70 -4.32 -17.04
CA ALA A 177 1.74 -4.83 -18.41
C ALA A 177 0.86 -4.00 -19.35
N GLY A 178 -0.36 -3.65 -18.92
CA GLY A 178 -1.23 -2.70 -19.67
C GLY A 178 -0.66 -1.27 -19.65
N LEU A 179 -0.07 -0.89 -18.53
CA LEU A 179 0.60 0.39 -18.30
C LEU A 179 1.85 0.59 -19.18
N ALA A 180 2.66 -0.45 -19.38
CA ALA A 180 3.91 -0.37 -20.11
C ALA A 180 3.69 -0.34 -21.62
N GLN A 181 2.69 -1.07 -22.14
CA GLN A 181 2.37 -1.09 -23.57
C GLN A 181 1.65 0.18 -24.03
N ILE A 182 0.66 0.67 -23.27
CA ILE A 182 -0.05 1.91 -23.60
C ILE A 182 0.79 3.14 -23.20
N GLY A 183 1.49 3.03 -22.06
CA GLY A 183 2.41 4.05 -21.58
C GLY A 183 3.61 4.24 -22.50
N SER A 184 4.21 3.21 -23.10
CA SER A 184 5.35 3.43 -24.02
C SER A 184 5.00 4.34 -25.19
N ASP A 185 3.76 4.29 -25.67
CA ASP A 185 3.29 5.14 -26.77
C ASP A 185 2.89 6.54 -26.27
N ALA A 186 2.23 6.65 -25.12
CA ALA A 186 1.83 7.93 -24.53
C ALA A 186 2.98 8.74 -23.87
N ILE A 187 3.94 8.06 -23.23
CA ILE A 187 5.13 8.64 -22.57
C ILE A 187 6.13 9.16 -23.61
N ARG A 188 6.19 8.53 -24.79
CA ARG A 188 7.03 9.00 -25.90
C ARG A 188 6.58 10.38 -26.39
N ASP A 189 5.28 10.65 -26.32
CA ASP A 189 4.68 11.91 -26.78
C ASP A 189 4.60 12.98 -25.66
N LEU A 190 4.64 12.55 -24.38
CA LEU A 190 4.64 13.44 -23.20
C LEU A 190 5.95 13.33 -22.39
N GLY A 191 7.03 13.89 -22.95
CA GLY A 191 8.19 14.42 -22.21
C GLY A 191 8.65 13.67 -20.94
N ARG A 192 9.33 12.52 -21.11
CA ARG A 192 10.29 11.89 -20.17
C ARG A 192 10.03 12.10 -18.66
N ARG A 193 9.09 11.33 -18.09
CA ARG A 193 9.12 10.95 -16.67
C ARG A 193 9.08 9.43 -16.57
N ARG A 194 10.08 8.85 -15.90
CA ARG A 194 10.29 7.40 -15.79
C ARG A 194 9.28 6.83 -14.78
N TRP A 195 8.53 5.83 -15.21
CA TRP A 195 7.52 5.15 -14.42
C TRP A 195 8.15 4.09 -13.50
N PRO A 196 7.58 3.84 -12.30
CA PRO A 196 7.92 2.65 -11.52
C PRO A 196 7.29 1.43 -12.22
N THR A 197 8.09 0.73 -13.01
CA THR A 197 7.72 -0.58 -13.56
C THR A 197 8.14 -1.65 -12.57
N THR A 198 7.18 -2.39 -12.02
CA THR A 198 7.45 -3.69 -11.40
C THR A 198 7.94 -4.61 -12.52
N GLN A 199 9.19 -5.08 -12.46
CA GLN A 199 9.69 -6.03 -13.45
C GLN A 199 9.34 -7.45 -12.99
N ASP A 200 8.90 -8.30 -13.92
CA ASP A 200 8.61 -9.72 -13.68
C ASP A 200 9.77 -10.56 -14.22
N HIS A 201 10.30 -11.42 -13.36
CA HIS A 201 11.43 -12.32 -13.55
C HIS A 201 10.95 -13.76 -13.35
N PRO A 202 10.30 -14.37 -14.36
CA PRO A 202 9.79 -15.74 -14.28
C PRO A 202 10.87 -16.79 -13.94
N GLU A 203 12.14 -16.47 -14.16
CA GLU A 203 13.30 -17.26 -13.73
C GLU A 203 13.41 -17.41 -12.20
N ASN A 204 12.83 -16.51 -11.41
CA ASN A 204 12.89 -16.56 -9.95
C ASN A 204 11.83 -17.51 -9.35
N GLY A 205 10.99 -18.16 -10.17
CA GLY A 205 10.01 -19.16 -9.76
C GLY A 205 8.60 -18.60 -9.56
N PRO A 206 7.64 -19.41 -9.05
CA PRO A 206 6.26 -18.99 -8.85
C PRO A 206 6.15 -17.79 -7.92
N TRP A 207 5.11 -17.00 -8.10
CA TRP A 207 4.77 -15.89 -7.22
C TRP A 207 4.87 -16.24 -5.72
N PRO A 208 5.42 -15.37 -4.86
CA PRO A 208 5.89 -14.00 -5.12
C PRO A 208 7.35 -13.93 -5.58
N ALA A 209 7.97 -15.06 -5.90
CA ALA A 209 9.39 -15.10 -6.20
C ALA A 209 9.76 -14.44 -7.52
N SER A 210 8.87 -14.42 -8.51
CA SER A 210 9.10 -13.78 -9.82
C SER A 210 9.13 -12.25 -9.79
N ALA A 211 8.69 -11.59 -8.72
CA ALA A 211 8.74 -10.13 -8.64
C ALA A 211 10.18 -9.61 -8.38
N ASP A 212 10.59 -8.56 -9.10
CA ASP A 212 11.90 -7.91 -8.88
C ASP A 212 12.06 -7.29 -7.48
N ASP A 213 10.96 -6.80 -6.90
CA ASP A 213 10.89 -6.27 -5.54
C ASP A 213 9.72 -6.94 -4.78
N VAL A 214 10.01 -8.10 -4.18
CA VAL A 214 9.05 -8.89 -3.38
C VAL A 214 8.35 -8.05 -2.29
N PRO A 215 9.07 -7.22 -1.51
CA PRO A 215 8.44 -6.27 -0.59
C PRO A 215 7.38 -5.37 -1.21
N ASP A 216 7.68 -4.74 -2.34
CA ASP A 216 6.78 -3.83 -3.03
C ASP A 216 5.52 -4.54 -3.48
N HIS A 217 5.68 -5.71 -4.10
CA HIS A 217 4.55 -6.51 -4.58
C HIS A 217 3.59 -6.91 -3.45
N ILE A 218 4.11 -7.46 -2.35
CA ILE A 218 3.30 -7.83 -1.18
C ILE A 218 2.57 -6.60 -0.63
N SER A 219 3.22 -5.44 -0.64
CA SER A 219 2.64 -4.19 -0.16
C SER A 219 1.50 -3.69 -1.05
N ILE A 220 1.69 -3.71 -2.38
CA ILE A 220 0.66 -3.37 -3.36
C ILE A 220 -0.54 -4.30 -3.21
N GLN A 221 -0.31 -5.63 -3.16
CA GLN A 221 -1.37 -6.62 -2.96
C GLN A 221 -2.15 -6.36 -1.68
N LEU A 222 -1.47 -6.05 -0.57
CA LEU A 222 -2.13 -5.76 0.69
C LEU A 222 -3.08 -4.56 0.56
N GLY A 223 -2.71 -3.54 -0.21
CA GLY A 223 -3.56 -2.40 -0.55
C GLY A 223 -4.79 -2.79 -1.37
N ILE A 224 -4.61 -3.63 -2.39
CA ILE A 224 -5.67 -4.18 -3.24
C ILE A 224 -6.68 -4.97 -2.38
N ASP A 225 -6.19 -5.90 -1.58
CA ASP A 225 -7.00 -6.75 -0.68
C ASP A 225 -7.77 -5.88 0.33
N LEU A 226 -7.12 -4.85 0.86
CA LEU A 226 -7.72 -3.92 1.81
C LEU A 226 -8.89 -3.15 1.20
N PHE A 227 -8.81 -2.75 -0.07
CA PHE A 227 -9.94 -2.11 -0.77
C PHE A 227 -11.09 -3.09 -1.04
N ALA A 228 -10.77 -4.33 -1.42
CA ALA A 228 -11.76 -5.38 -1.65
C ALA A 228 -12.55 -5.70 -0.38
N GLU A 229 -11.88 -5.74 0.77
CA GLU A 229 -12.48 -6.09 2.06
C GLU A 229 -13.14 -4.90 2.78
N THR A 230 -12.56 -3.70 2.69
CA THR A 230 -12.94 -2.56 3.53
C THR A 230 -13.20 -1.30 2.71
N LYS A 231 -14.46 -0.86 2.72
CA LYS A 231 -14.85 0.42 2.09
C LYS A 231 -14.15 1.60 2.78
N PRO A 232 -13.86 2.71 2.06
CA PRO A 232 -13.08 3.83 2.59
C PRO A 232 -13.60 4.40 3.92
N HIS A 233 -14.92 4.50 4.10
CA HIS A 233 -15.50 5.04 5.34
C HIS A 233 -15.19 4.19 6.59
N ALA A 234 -15.10 2.87 6.42
CA ALA A 234 -14.82 1.91 7.48
C ALA A 234 -13.32 1.66 7.71
N LEU A 235 -12.47 2.18 6.82
CA LEU A 235 -11.02 2.02 6.93
C LEU A 235 -10.44 2.81 8.11
N THR A 236 -9.63 2.13 8.92
CA THR A 236 -8.94 2.65 10.12
C THR A 236 -7.47 2.23 10.15
N ALA A 237 -6.62 2.99 10.86
CA ALA A 237 -5.22 2.61 11.04
C ALA A 237 -5.07 1.24 11.72
N ASP A 238 -5.94 0.90 12.67
CA ASP A 238 -5.96 -0.42 13.31
C ASP A 238 -6.21 -1.55 12.29
N SER A 239 -7.19 -1.38 11.39
CA SER A 239 -7.44 -2.40 10.35
C SER A 239 -6.25 -2.59 9.42
N LEU A 240 -5.56 -1.50 9.04
CA LEU A 240 -4.34 -1.55 8.24
C LEU A 240 -3.19 -2.24 9.00
N LEU A 241 -2.94 -1.82 10.24
CA LEU A 241 -1.88 -2.37 11.08
C LEU A 241 -2.08 -3.86 11.37
N ARG A 242 -3.33 -4.31 11.54
CA ARG A 242 -3.65 -5.74 11.68
C ARG A 242 -3.17 -6.53 10.45
N LYS A 243 -3.49 -6.08 9.24
CA LYS A 243 -3.01 -6.73 8.00
C LYS A 243 -1.48 -6.70 7.89
N VAL A 244 -0.87 -5.53 8.06
CA VAL A 244 0.61 -5.37 8.01
C VAL A 244 1.29 -6.27 9.06
N SER A 245 0.72 -6.37 10.25
CA SER A 245 1.27 -7.23 11.31
C SER A 245 1.10 -8.72 11.04
N ALA A 246 0.10 -9.12 10.25
CA ALA A 246 -0.17 -10.51 9.90
C ALA A 246 0.75 -11.07 8.80
N VAL A 247 1.40 -10.21 8.00
CA VAL A 247 2.34 -10.66 6.96
C VAL A 247 3.52 -11.40 7.61
N PRO A 248 3.80 -12.66 7.26
CA PRO A 248 4.87 -13.44 7.89
C PRO A 248 6.26 -12.88 7.53
N VAL A 249 7.26 -13.20 8.35
CA VAL A 249 8.67 -12.98 8.01
C VAL A 249 9.16 -14.19 7.19
N PRO A 250 9.91 -13.99 6.09
CA PRO A 250 10.38 -12.70 5.57
C PRO A 250 9.34 -11.99 4.71
N TRP A 251 9.21 -10.68 4.92
CA TRP A 251 8.54 -9.79 3.97
C TRP A 251 9.61 -9.29 2.99
N GLY A 252 9.96 -10.12 2.02
CA GLY A 252 11.05 -9.89 1.07
C GLY A 252 12.09 -11.02 1.02
N LYS A 253 13.25 -10.77 0.39
CA LYS A 253 14.34 -11.74 0.26
C LYS A 253 15.71 -11.08 0.47
N GLY A 254 16.65 -11.82 1.05
CA GLY A 254 18.04 -11.36 1.19
C GLY A 254 18.15 -10.08 2.05
N GLN A 255 18.73 -9.03 1.48
CA GLN A 255 18.85 -7.72 2.13
C GLN A 255 17.61 -6.83 1.93
N ASP A 256 16.78 -7.16 0.94
CA ASP A 256 15.59 -6.42 0.56
C ASP A 256 14.39 -6.95 1.36
N VAL A 257 14.36 -6.56 2.63
CA VAL A 257 13.31 -6.94 3.59
C VAL A 257 12.59 -5.70 4.09
N ALA A 258 11.27 -5.79 4.18
CA ALA A 258 10.39 -4.73 4.67
C ALA A 258 9.86 -4.97 6.09
N LYS A 259 10.07 -6.16 6.66
CA LYS A 259 9.67 -6.51 8.02
C LYS A 259 10.77 -7.31 8.71
N ARG A 260 11.07 -6.94 9.95
CA ARG A 260 12.03 -7.67 10.80
C ARG A 260 11.59 -7.67 12.25
N LEU A 261 12.13 -8.58 13.05
CA LEU A 261 11.95 -8.55 14.50
C LEU A 261 12.54 -7.25 15.06
N HIS A 262 11.76 -6.59 15.91
CA HIS A 262 12.19 -5.38 16.59
C HIS A 262 13.35 -5.70 17.53
N ARG A 263 14.42 -4.92 17.45
CA ARG A 263 15.56 -5.06 18.36
C ARG A 263 15.52 -3.93 19.38
N CYS A 264 15.25 -4.29 20.62
CA CYS A 264 15.54 -3.41 21.75
C CYS A 264 17.06 -3.34 21.85
N SER A 265 17.70 -2.22 21.50
CA SER A 265 19.05 -1.97 21.98
C SER A 265 19.00 -2.02 23.51
N GLN A 266 19.81 -2.91 24.11
CA GLN A 266 20.02 -2.92 25.55
C GLN A 266 20.63 -1.60 26.03
#